data_AF-A0A1A6GQA0-F1
#
_entry.id   AF-A0A1A6GQA0-F1
#
_cell.length_a   1.000
_cell.length_b   1.000
_cell.length_c   1.000
_cell.angle_alpha   90.00
_cell.angle_beta   90.00
_cell.angle_gamma   90.00
#
_symmetry.space_group_name_H-M   'P 1'
#
loop_
_entity.id
_entity.type
_entity.pdbx_description
1 polymer ?
#
loop_
_entity_poly.entity_id
_entity_poly.type
_entity_poly.pdbx_seq_one_letter_code
_entity_poly.pdbx_strand_id
1 'polypeptide(L)'
;MSRRGPILHSRTQWLLLGLALFFSLVLFMYLLECAPQTDGNASLPGVVRENYGKEYYQALLQEQEEHYQTRATSLKRQIAQLKQELQEMSEKMRSLQEKKNVGANGIGYPGNREQTPSDLLEFLHSQIDRAEVSIGAKLPSEYGVIPFESYYRTERDKGTQYELFFKKADLMEYRHVTLFRPFGPLMKVKNEMIDITRSVINIIVPLAERTEAFSQFMQNFRDVCIHQDKRIHLTVVYFGKEGLSKVKSILESIARLVSHKHSKC
;
A
#
# COMPACT_ATOMS: atom_id res chain seq x y z
N MET A 1 -43.63 74.60 -7.55
CA MET A 1 -42.73 74.24 -8.66
C MET A 1 -41.92 73.01 -8.28
N SER A 2 -41.71 72.11 -9.24
CA SER A 2 -41.67 70.64 -9.05
C SER A 2 -40.35 70.08 -8.49
N ARG A 3 -40.43 69.21 -7.47
CA ARG A 3 -39.35 68.35 -6.99
C ARG A 3 -39.14 67.18 -7.96
N ARG A 4 -37.95 67.02 -8.54
CA ARG A 4 -37.55 65.82 -9.32
C ARG A 4 -36.59 64.97 -8.48
N GLY A 5 -37.00 63.75 -8.15
CA GLY A 5 -36.34 62.85 -7.20
C GLY A 5 -35.17 62.01 -7.75
N PRO A 6 -34.47 61.25 -6.89
CA PRO A 6 -33.25 60.51 -7.21
C PRO A 6 -33.60 59.10 -7.75
N ILE A 7 -34.07 59.03 -8.99
CA ILE A 7 -34.46 57.74 -9.61
C ILE A 7 -33.24 56.99 -10.19
N LEU A 8 -32.13 57.67 -10.43
CA LEU A 8 -30.93 57.11 -11.08
C LEU A 8 -30.05 56.27 -10.13
N HIS A 9 -30.07 56.56 -8.83
CA HIS A 9 -29.25 55.86 -7.83
C HIS A 9 -29.75 54.44 -7.53
N SER A 10 -31.08 54.25 -7.52
CA SER A 10 -31.70 52.94 -7.34
C SER A 10 -31.31 51.97 -8.46
N ARG A 11 -31.43 52.37 -9.73
CA ARG A 11 -31.15 51.49 -10.88
C ARG A 11 -29.68 51.07 -10.97
N THR A 12 -28.76 51.96 -10.61
CA THR A 12 -27.32 51.67 -10.56
C THR A 12 -26.96 50.72 -9.42
N GLN A 13 -27.62 50.83 -8.27
CA GLN A 13 -27.49 49.87 -7.17
C GLN A 13 -27.99 48.47 -7.56
N TRP A 14 -29.13 48.35 -8.25
CA TRP A 14 -29.62 47.06 -8.75
C TRP A 14 -28.67 46.41 -9.77
N LEU A 15 -28.05 47.21 -10.63
CA LEU A 15 -27.05 46.72 -11.58
C LEU A 15 -25.77 46.23 -10.89
N LEU A 16 -25.28 46.98 -9.89
CA LEU A 16 -24.10 46.58 -9.10
C LEU A 16 -24.37 45.32 -8.28
N LEU A 17 -25.58 45.19 -7.71
CA LEU A 17 -25.98 43.98 -6.98
C LEU A 17 -26.02 42.75 -7.91
N GLY A 18 -26.56 42.93 -9.12
CA GLY A 18 -26.60 41.88 -10.14
C GLY A 18 -25.20 41.46 -10.61
N LEU A 19 -24.29 42.42 -10.80
CA LEU A 19 -22.90 42.17 -11.17
C LEU A 19 -22.16 41.43 -10.04
N ALA A 20 -22.35 41.83 -8.79
CA ALA A 20 -21.76 41.17 -7.62
C ALA A 20 -22.25 39.73 -7.47
N LEU A 21 -23.55 39.49 -7.66
CA LEU A 21 -24.14 38.15 -7.68
C LEU A 21 -23.55 37.29 -8.81
N PHE A 22 -23.39 37.85 -10.00
CA PHE A 22 -22.78 37.15 -11.13
C PHE A 22 -21.32 36.76 -10.84
N PHE A 23 -20.50 37.68 -10.32
CA PHE A 23 -19.13 37.37 -9.92
C PHE A 23 -19.07 36.33 -8.80
N SER A 24 -19.99 36.37 -7.84
CA SER A 24 -20.06 35.35 -6.79
C SER A 24 -20.41 33.96 -7.33
N LEU A 25 -21.31 33.86 -8.32
CA LEU A 25 -21.64 32.62 -9.01
C LEU A 25 -20.44 32.07 -9.79
N VAL A 26 -19.71 32.95 -10.51
CA VAL A 26 -18.51 32.55 -11.24
C VAL A 26 -17.41 32.05 -10.29
N LEU A 27 -17.20 32.72 -9.15
CA LEU A 27 -16.26 32.27 -8.11
C LEU A 27 -16.70 30.93 -7.50
N PHE A 28 -18.00 30.74 -7.26
CA PHE A 28 -18.52 29.49 -6.73
C PHE A 28 -18.34 28.32 -7.71
N MET A 29 -18.61 28.54 -9.01
CA MET A 29 -18.34 27.56 -10.06
C MET A 29 -16.84 27.26 -10.20
N TYR A 30 -15.98 28.29 -10.10
CA TYR A 30 -14.54 28.11 -10.12
C TYR A 30 -14.03 27.31 -8.90
N LEU A 31 -14.62 27.52 -7.72
CA LEU A 31 -14.33 26.74 -6.52
C LEU A 31 -14.86 25.30 -6.64
N LEU A 32 -16.01 25.08 -7.28
CA LEU A 32 -16.52 23.73 -7.60
C LEU A 32 -15.60 22.99 -8.58
N GLU A 33 -15.00 23.69 -9.55
CA GLU A 33 -14.02 23.13 -10.49
C GLU A 33 -12.64 22.89 -9.82
N CYS A 34 -12.30 23.69 -8.80
CA CYS A 34 -11.04 23.62 -8.05
C CYS A 34 -11.10 22.86 -6.73
N ALA A 35 -12.26 22.34 -6.30
CA ALA A 35 -12.39 21.58 -5.07
C ALA A 35 -12.01 20.10 -5.34
N PRO A 36 -10.92 19.59 -4.74
CA PRO A 36 -10.69 18.15 -4.71
C PRO A 36 -11.81 17.52 -3.88
N GLN A 37 -12.39 16.46 -4.42
CA GLN A 37 -13.49 15.68 -3.85
C GLN A 37 -13.19 15.31 -2.38
N THR A 38 -13.87 15.99 -1.45
CA THR A 38 -13.94 15.57 -0.05
C THR A 38 -15.09 14.59 0.07
N ASP A 39 -14.75 13.32 0.24
CA ASP A 39 -15.69 12.23 0.43
C ASP A 39 -16.64 12.51 1.61
N GLY A 40 -17.93 12.53 1.32
CA GLY A 40 -18.98 12.85 2.29
C GLY A 40 -20.38 12.82 1.68
N ASN A 41 -20.79 11.65 1.21
CA ASN A 41 -22.18 11.17 1.18
C ASN A 41 -23.26 12.14 0.61
N ALA A 42 -23.40 12.21 -0.72
CA ALA A 42 -24.68 12.56 -1.36
C ALA A 42 -24.73 12.09 -2.82
N SER A 43 -25.90 11.62 -3.21
CA SER A 43 -26.32 10.95 -4.45
C SER A 43 -26.34 11.83 -5.73
N LEU A 44 -25.66 11.38 -6.80
CA LEU A 44 -25.84 11.58 -8.28
C LEU A 44 -26.02 13.02 -8.87
N PRO A 45 -25.73 13.32 -10.18
CA PRO A 45 -25.28 12.47 -11.28
C PRO A 45 -24.01 13.00 -12.02
N GLY A 46 -22.98 12.15 -12.14
CA GLY A 46 -21.76 12.45 -12.90
C GLY A 46 -21.39 11.29 -13.82
N VAL A 47 -22.26 10.96 -14.77
CA VAL A 47 -22.22 9.69 -15.52
C VAL A 47 -21.02 9.54 -16.48
N VAL A 48 -20.29 10.59 -16.85
CA VAL A 48 -19.39 10.49 -18.02
C VAL A 48 -17.91 10.22 -17.70
N ARG A 49 -17.38 10.65 -16.54
CA ARG A 49 -15.94 10.51 -16.24
C ARG A 49 -15.60 9.24 -15.43
N GLU A 50 -16.54 8.73 -14.64
CA GLU A 50 -16.32 7.52 -13.85
C GLU A 50 -16.33 6.23 -14.68
N ASN A 51 -16.99 6.23 -15.84
CA ASN A 51 -17.15 5.02 -16.65
C ASN A 51 -15.83 4.54 -17.28
N TYR A 52 -14.94 5.42 -17.72
CA TYR A 52 -13.67 5.01 -18.35
C TYR A 52 -12.75 4.27 -17.37
N GLY A 53 -12.67 4.72 -16.12
CA GLY A 53 -11.90 4.03 -15.09
C GLY A 53 -12.56 2.71 -14.70
N LYS A 54 -13.88 2.75 -14.44
CA LYS A 54 -14.66 1.58 -14.03
C LYS A 54 -14.60 0.45 -15.08
N GLU A 55 -14.78 0.77 -16.36
CA GLU A 55 -14.70 -0.22 -17.45
C GLU A 55 -13.29 -0.79 -17.62
N TYR A 56 -12.25 0.03 -17.45
CA TYR A 56 -10.87 -0.44 -17.51
C TYR A 56 -10.54 -1.40 -16.35
N TYR A 57 -10.92 -1.06 -15.12
CA TYR A 57 -10.74 -1.96 -13.97
C TYR A 57 -11.59 -3.23 -14.09
N GLN A 58 -12.80 -3.11 -14.65
CA GLN A 58 -13.68 -4.23 -14.89
C GLN A 58 -13.11 -5.19 -15.95
N ALA A 59 -12.48 -4.66 -17.01
CA ALA A 59 -11.78 -5.46 -18.01
C ALA A 59 -10.57 -6.22 -17.41
N LEU A 60 -9.78 -5.56 -16.55
CA LEU A 60 -8.66 -6.19 -15.84
C LEU A 60 -9.10 -7.31 -14.90
N LEU A 61 -10.19 -7.11 -14.16
CA LEU A 61 -10.76 -8.14 -13.29
C LEU A 61 -11.26 -9.34 -14.12
N GLN A 62 -11.92 -9.06 -15.23
CA GLN A 62 -12.45 -10.09 -16.13
C GLN A 62 -11.33 -10.90 -16.80
N GLU A 63 -10.24 -10.25 -17.22
CA GLU A 63 -9.06 -10.92 -17.77
C GLU A 63 -8.40 -11.85 -16.73
N GLN A 64 -8.32 -11.40 -15.47
CA GLN A 64 -7.74 -12.23 -14.42
C GLN A 64 -8.63 -13.43 -14.08
N GLU A 65 -9.95 -13.23 -14.00
CA GLU A 65 -10.92 -14.29 -13.76
C GLU A 65 -10.87 -15.35 -14.88
N GLU A 66 -10.83 -14.91 -16.13
CA GLU A 66 -10.70 -15.80 -17.29
C GLU A 66 -9.38 -16.59 -17.25
N HIS A 67 -8.29 -15.95 -16.84
CA HIS A 67 -7.01 -16.63 -16.66
C HIS A 67 -7.11 -17.71 -15.56
N TYR A 68 -7.74 -17.43 -14.42
CA TYR A 68 -7.92 -18.40 -13.35
C TYR A 68 -8.83 -19.55 -13.77
N GLN A 69 -9.95 -19.25 -14.44
CA GLN A 69 -10.87 -20.25 -14.97
C GLN A 69 -10.18 -21.17 -16.00
N THR A 70 -9.33 -20.61 -16.86
CA THR A 70 -8.56 -21.39 -17.84
C THR A 70 -7.57 -22.33 -17.17
N ARG A 71 -6.83 -21.87 -16.15
CA ARG A 71 -5.93 -22.75 -15.38
C ARG A 71 -6.71 -23.86 -14.66
N ALA A 72 -7.83 -23.51 -14.03
CA ALA A 72 -8.66 -24.45 -13.30
C ALA A 72 -9.25 -25.54 -14.21
N THR A 73 -9.74 -25.17 -15.40
CA THR A 73 -10.27 -26.13 -16.37
C THR A 73 -9.19 -27.06 -16.94
N SER A 74 -8.01 -26.54 -17.23
CA SER A 74 -6.85 -27.34 -17.65
C SER A 74 -6.46 -28.36 -16.58
N LEU A 75 -6.31 -27.92 -15.33
CA LEU A 75 -6.00 -28.79 -14.19
C LEU A 75 -7.09 -29.83 -13.96
N LYS A 76 -8.36 -29.46 -14.08
CA LYS A 76 -9.48 -30.39 -13.95
C LYS A 76 -9.44 -31.48 -15.03
N ARG A 77 -9.06 -31.15 -16.26
CA ARG A 77 -8.86 -32.12 -17.34
C ARG A 77 -7.68 -33.06 -17.04
N GLN A 78 -6.55 -32.52 -16.57
CA GLN A 78 -5.39 -33.35 -16.17
C GLN A 78 -5.74 -34.32 -15.05
N ILE A 79 -6.48 -33.86 -14.04
CA ILE A 79 -6.95 -34.71 -12.94
C ILE A 79 -7.88 -35.81 -13.47
N ALA A 80 -8.79 -35.48 -14.41
CA ALA A 80 -9.67 -36.48 -15.01
C ALA A 80 -8.90 -37.53 -15.82
N GLN A 81 -7.90 -37.09 -16.60
CA GLN A 81 -7.04 -37.98 -17.38
C GLN A 81 -6.22 -38.91 -16.48
N LEU A 82 -5.52 -38.36 -15.48
CA LEU A 82 -4.73 -39.14 -14.53
C LEU A 82 -5.59 -40.13 -13.74
N LYS A 83 -6.83 -39.75 -13.38
CA LYS A 83 -7.77 -40.66 -12.73
C LYS A 83 -8.19 -41.81 -13.63
N GLN A 84 -8.40 -41.55 -14.92
CA GLN A 84 -8.73 -42.58 -15.90
C GLN A 84 -7.54 -43.53 -16.11
N GLU A 85 -6.32 -43.01 -16.29
CA GLU A 85 -5.11 -43.81 -16.43
C GLU A 85 -4.85 -44.70 -15.20
N LEU A 86 -5.04 -44.16 -13.99
CA LEU A 86 -4.95 -44.92 -12.74
C LEU A 86 -6.00 -46.03 -12.67
N GLN A 87 -7.23 -45.76 -13.10
CA GLN A 87 -8.30 -46.75 -13.07
C GLN A 87 -8.07 -47.86 -14.12
N GLU A 88 -7.63 -47.52 -15.32
CA GLU A 88 -7.28 -48.48 -16.37
C GLU A 88 -6.10 -49.36 -15.95
N MET A 89 -5.05 -48.78 -15.37
CA MET A 89 -3.90 -49.54 -14.87
C MET A 89 -4.28 -50.45 -13.69
N SER A 90 -5.20 -50.01 -12.84
CA SER A 90 -5.77 -50.82 -11.74
C SER A 90 -6.57 -52.01 -12.27
N GLU A 91 -7.45 -51.81 -13.26
CA GLU A 91 -8.21 -52.88 -13.90
C GLU A 91 -7.30 -53.86 -14.67
N LYS A 92 -6.24 -53.36 -15.31
CA LYS A 92 -5.19 -54.17 -15.96
C LYS A 92 -4.42 -55.01 -14.95
N MET A 93 -4.07 -54.46 -13.79
CA MET A 93 -3.43 -55.23 -12.71
C MET A 93 -4.37 -56.30 -12.14
N ARG A 94 -5.65 -55.95 -11.92
CA ARG A 94 -6.68 -56.87 -11.42
C ARG A 94 -6.92 -58.04 -12.38
N SER A 95 -6.99 -57.79 -13.68
CA SER A 95 -7.14 -58.84 -14.70
C SER A 95 -5.90 -59.73 -14.84
N LEU A 96 -4.68 -59.18 -14.67
CA LEU A 96 -3.45 -59.99 -14.58
C LEU A 96 -3.42 -60.86 -13.32
N GLN A 97 -3.90 -60.34 -12.19
CA GLN A 97 -4.01 -61.08 -10.93
C GLN A 97 -5.05 -62.22 -11.05
N GLU A 98 -6.17 -61.98 -11.72
CA GLU A 98 -7.21 -62.99 -11.95
C GLU A 98 -6.73 -64.08 -12.92
N LYS A 99 -5.94 -63.73 -13.94
CA LYS A 99 -5.25 -64.69 -14.82
C LYS A 99 -4.19 -65.52 -14.10
N LYS A 100 -3.52 -64.95 -13.11
CA LYS A 100 -2.53 -65.63 -12.24
C LYS A 100 -3.20 -66.60 -11.25
N ASN A 101 -4.44 -66.35 -10.85
CA ASN A 101 -5.20 -67.21 -9.94
C ASN A 101 -5.78 -68.47 -10.62
N VAL A 102 -5.86 -68.50 -11.96
CA VAL A 102 -6.32 -69.69 -12.73
C VAL A 102 -5.15 -70.56 -13.20
N GLY A 103 -3.91 -70.11 -13.07
CA GLY A 103 -2.74 -70.89 -13.49
C GLY A 103 -1.48 -70.54 -12.71
N ALA A 104 -1.28 -71.20 -11.56
CA ALA A 104 -0.03 -71.87 -11.19
C ALA A 104 -0.01 -72.25 -9.70
N ASN A 105 -0.29 -73.53 -9.42
CA ASN A 105 0.58 -74.30 -8.54
C ASN A 105 1.94 -74.41 -9.25
N GLY A 106 3.04 -73.99 -8.65
CA GLY A 106 4.40 -74.32 -9.13
C GLY A 106 5.46 -73.22 -8.98
N ILE A 107 6.10 -73.20 -7.80
CA ILE A 107 7.53 -73.00 -7.48
C ILE A 107 8.42 -72.15 -8.43
N GLY A 108 9.09 -71.14 -7.85
CA GLY A 108 10.36 -70.58 -8.33
C GLY A 108 10.69 -69.16 -7.85
N TYR A 109 11.52 -69.02 -6.81
CA TYR A 109 12.21 -67.77 -6.39
C TYR A 109 13.27 -67.35 -7.45
N PRO A 110 13.95 -66.17 -7.40
CA PRO A 110 13.94 -65.08 -6.41
C PRO A 110 13.83 -63.66 -7.03
N GLY A 111 13.70 -62.62 -6.18
CA GLY A 111 14.24 -61.29 -6.54
C GLY A 111 13.31 -60.09 -6.33
N ASN A 112 13.40 -59.55 -5.11
CA ASN A 112 13.43 -58.13 -4.80
C ASN A 112 12.17 -57.28 -5.06
N ARG A 113 11.83 -56.48 -4.02
CA ARG A 113 10.87 -55.37 -3.98
C ARG A 113 9.43 -55.73 -3.68
N GLU A 114 9.09 -55.66 -2.40
CA GLU A 114 7.79 -55.11 -1.99
C GLU A 114 7.88 -54.62 -0.54
N GLN A 115 8.75 -53.62 -0.36
CA GLN A 115 8.60 -52.70 0.77
C GLN A 115 7.42 -51.78 0.45
N THR A 116 6.28 -52.16 1.04
CA THR A 116 5.45 -51.29 1.88
C THR A 116 4.80 -50.08 1.20
N PRO A 117 3.59 -50.24 0.62
CA PRO A 117 2.65 -49.13 0.44
C PRO A 117 2.32 -48.40 1.77
N SER A 118 2.59 -49.03 2.93
CA SER A 118 2.52 -48.39 4.24
C SER A 118 3.60 -47.32 4.42
N ASP A 119 4.82 -47.51 3.92
CA ASP A 119 5.91 -46.56 4.13
C ASP A 119 5.66 -45.27 3.36
N LEU A 120 5.06 -45.36 2.18
CA LEU A 120 4.65 -44.18 1.42
C LEU A 120 3.47 -43.46 2.10
N LEU A 121 2.50 -44.20 2.62
CA LEU A 121 1.35 -43.64 3.31
C LEU A 121 1.79 -42.95 4.61
N GLU A 122 2.67 -43.59 5.38
CA GLU A 122 3.28 -43.05 6.59
C GLU A 122 4.19 -41.86 6.28
N PHE A 123 4.91 -41.89 5.16
CA PHE A 123 5.66 -40.74 4.67
C PHE A 123 4.75 -39.57 4.29
N LEU A 124 3.63 -39.82 3.61
CA LEU A 124 2.66 -38.76 3.26
C LEU A 124 2.02 -38.17 4.52
N HIS A 125 1.62 -39.00 5.49
CA HIS A 125 1.14 -38.53 6.78
C HIS A 125 2.21 -37.75 7.54
N SER A 126 3.46 -38.22 7.54
CA SER A 126 4.58 -37.50 8.15
C SER A 126 4.86 -36.16 7.46
N GLN A 127 4.75 -36.10 6.12
CA GLN A 127 4.95 -34.87 5.36
C GLN A 127 3.79 -33.88 5.55
N ILE A 128 2.57 -34.37 5.77
CA ILE A 128 1.40 -33.54 6.12
C ILE A 128 1.55 -33.02 7.56
N ASP A 129 1.89 -33.86 8.53
CA ASP A 129 2.11 -33.45 9.92
C ASP A 129 3.30 -32.47 10.06
N ARG A 130 4.34 -32.63 9.24
CA ARG A 130 5.47 -31.69 9.18
C ARG A 130 5.13 -30.38 8.47
N ALA A 131 4.19 -30.41 7.52
CA ALA A 131 3.71 -29.22 6.81
C ALA A 131 2.59 -28.49 7.57
N GLU A 132 1.88 -29.19 8.47
CA GLU A 132 0.93 -28.60 9.37
C GLU A 132 1.69 -27.79 10.43
N VAL A 133 1.69 -26.46 10.26
CA VAL A 133 2.18 -25.53 11.26
C VAL A 133 1.24 -25.62 12.47
N SER A 134 1.53 -26.55 13.39
CA SER A 134 0.74 -26.89 14.58
C SER A 134 0.79 -25.81 15.68
N ILE A 135 0.82 -24.54 15.29
CA ILE A 135 0.64 -23.38 16.16
C ILE A 135 -0.53 -22.54 15.60
N GLY A 136 -1.66 -23.21 15.37
CA GLY A 136 -2.91 -22.58 14.93
C GLY A 136 -4.08 -23.04 15.79
N ALA A 137 -4.80 -22.11 16.39
CA ALA A 137 -6.09 -22.44 17.01
C ALA A 137 -7.14 -22.65 15.91
N LYS A 138 -7.87 -23.75 15.94
CA LYS A 138 -8.97 -24.01 15.00
C LYS A 138 -10.14 -23.06 15.32
N LEU A 139 -10.36 -22.06 14.47
CA LEU A 139 -11.47 -21.12 14.61
C LEU A 139 -12.72 -21.56 13.85
N PRO A 140 -13.92 -21.22 14.36
CA PRO A 140 -15.20 -21.64 13.78
C PRO A 140 -15.54 -20.94 12.44
N SER A 141 -14.88 -19.83 12.11
CA SER A 141 -15.01 -19.17 10.81
C SER A 141 -13.76 -18.35 10.47
N GLU A 142 -13.57 -18.05 9.18
CA GLU A 142 -12.51 -17.16 8.66
C GLU A 142 -12.60 -15.71 9.19
N TYR A 143 -13.72 -15.34 9.82
CA TYR A 143 -13.97 -14.06 10.49
C TYR A 143 -14.07 -14.17 12.02
N GLY A 144 -13.77 -15.34 12.59
CA GLY A 144 -14.11 -15.69 13.97
C GLY A 144 -13.23 -15.10 15.06
N VAL A 145 -12.16 -14.37 14.70
CA VAL A 145 -11.29 -13.71 15.69
C VAL A 145 -11.53 -12.21 15.65
N ILE A 146 -12.22 -11.69 16.67
CA ILE A 146 -12.28 -10.26 16.91
C ILE A 146 -11.14 -9.94 17.89
N PRO A 147 -10.06 -9.27 17.46
CA PRO A 147 -9.02 -8.82 18.37
C PRO A 147 -9.61 -7.80 19.35
N PHE A 148 -9.13 -7.79 20.59
CA PHE A 148 -9.57 -6.73 21.52
C PHE A 148 -8.92 -5.38 21.14
N GLU A 149 -7.78 -5.42 20.47
CA GLU A 149 -7.06 -4.25 19.99
C GLU A 149 -6.30 -4.59 18.70
N SER A 150 -6.35 -3.67 17.72
CA SER A 150 -5.76 -3.87 16.40
C SER A 150 -5.08 -2.60 15.89
N TYR A 151 -3.85 -2.74 15.42
CA TYR A 151 -3.11 -1.68 14.74
C TYR A 151 -2.79 -2.10 13.31
N TYR A 152 -2.78 -1.16 12.38
CA TYR A 152 -2.31 -1.41 11.03
C TYR A 152 -1.37 -0.31 10.55
N ARG A 153 -0.36 -0.70 9.80
CA ARG A 153 0.60 0.21 9.17
C ARG A 153 0.77 -0.17 7.71
N THR A 154 0.55 0.79 6.83
CA THR A 154 0.70 0.59 5.39
C THR A 154 2.03 1.20 4.93
N GLU A 155 2.96 0.34 4.50
CA GLU A 155 4.20 0.74 3.82
C GLU A 155 3.96 0.74 2.32
N ARG A 156 4.14 1.89 1.66
CA ARG A 156 3.83 2.10 0.23
C ARG A 156 4.54 1.11 -0.72
N ASP A 157 5.69 0.62 -0.31
CA ASP A 157 6.58 -0.26 -1.07
C ASP A 157 6.46 -1.74 -0.68
N LYS A 158 5.88 -2.06 0.49
CA LYS A 158 5.91 -3.43 1.03
C LYS A 158 4.52 -4.05 1.19
N GLY A 159 3.56 -3.33 1.73
CA GLY A 159 2.27 -3.93 2.08
C GLY A 159 1.61 -3.26 3.27
N THR A 160 0.55 -3.88 3.75
CA THR A 160 -0.07 -3.54 5.03
C THR A 160 0.33 -4.58 6.07
N GLN A 161 0.96 -4.12 7.14
CA GLN A 161 1.19 -4.91 8.35
C GLN A 161 0.02 -4.69 9.31
N TYR A 162 -0.51 -5.78 9.85
CA TYR A 162 -1.53 -5.80 10.89
C TYR A 162 -0.93 -6.38 12.15
N GLU A 163 -1.14 -5.72 13.28
CA GLU A 163 -0.83 -6.22 14.61
C GLU A 163 -2.14 -6.44 15.35
N LEU A 164 -2.37 -7.68 15.78
CA LEU A 164 -3.60 -8.13 16.41
C LEU A 164 -3.29 -8.66 17.80
N PHE A 165 -3.99 -8.15 18.81
CA PHE A 165 -3.85 -8.60 20.18
C PHE A 165 -5.07 -9.39 20.61
N PHE A 166 -4.84 -10.59 21.12
CA PHE A 166 -5.88 -11.47 21.63
C PHE A 166 -5.65 -11.72 23.11
N LYS A 167 -6.67 -11.52 23.93
CA LYS A 167 -6.63 -11.80 25.37
C LYS A 167 -7.44 -13.07 25.62
N LYS A 168 -6.86 -14.05 26.30
CA LYS A 168 -7.60 -15.23 26.75
C LYS A 168 -8.32 -14.90 28.06
N ALA A 169 -9.59 -15.27 28.17
CA ALA A 169 -10.45 -14.84 29.30
C ALA A 169 -9.92 -15.29 30.68
N ASP A 170 -9.25 -16.45 30.75
CA ASP A 170 -8.88 -17.09 32.01
C ASP A 170 -7.39 -16.97 32.40
N LEU A 171 -6.57 -16.31 31.58
CA LEU A 171 -5.13 -16.17 31.83
C LEU A 171 -4.73 -14.70 31.63
N MET A 172 -3.85 -14.18 32.49
CA MET A 172 -3.17 -12.88 32.28
C MET A 172 -2.12 -12.98 31.15
N GLU A 173 -2.51 -13.60 30.04
CA GLU A 173 -1.68 -13.88 28.90
C GLU A 173 -2.37 -13.29 27.66
N TYR A 174 -1.63 -12.46 26.94
CA TYR A 174 -2.06 -11.92 25.65
C TYR A 174 -1.24 -12.57 24.55
N ARG A 175 -1.90 -12.84 23.42
CA ARG A 175 -1.29 -13.39 22.22
C ARG A 175 -1.21 -12.28 21.18
N HIS A 176 0.00 -11.89 20.82
CA HIS A 176 0.27 -10.94 19.76
C HIS A 176 0.48 -11.68 18.44
N VAL A 177 -0.28 -11.32 17.41
CA VAL A 177 -0.19 -11.88 16.07
C VAL A 177 0.10 -10.75 15.09
N THR A 178 1.21 -10.86 14.37
CA THR A 178 1.57 -9.94 13.29
C THR A 178 1.27 -10.59 11.95
N LEU A 179 0.40 -9.98 11.15
CA LEU A 179 0.08 -10.41 9.79
C LEU A 179 0.61 -9.40 8.79
N PHE A 180 1.16 -9.86 7.68
CA PHE A 180 1.64 -8.98 6.62
C PHE A 180 0.92 -9.32 5.31
N ARG A 181 0.18 -8.34 4.78
CA ARG A 181 -0.43 -8.40 3.46
C ARG A 181 0.48 -7.67 2.48
N PRO A 182 1.32 -8.37 1.70
CA PRO A 182 2.12 -7.72 0.68
C PRO A 182 1.20 -7.00 -0.31
N PHE A 183 1.61 -5.82 -0.79
CA PHE A 183 1.02 -5.29 -2.02
C PHE A 183 1.31 -6.29 -3.13
N GLY A 184 0.37 -6.49 -4.07
CA GLY A 184 0.55 -7.37 -5.22
C GLY A 184 1.90 -7.10 -5.94
N PRO A 185 2.34 -8.02 -6.82
CA PRO A 185 3.69 -7.98 -7.37
C PRO A 185 4.06 -6.58 -7.86
N LEU A 186 5.21 -6.09 -7.38
CA LEU A 186 5.70 -4.73 -7.62
C LEU A 186 5.64 -4.39 -9.11
N MET A 187 4.79 -3.43 -9.47
CA MET A 187 4.71 -2.90 -10.82
C MET A 187 5.62 -1.68 -10.95
N LYS A 188 6.61 -1.78 -11.82
CA LYS A 188 7.57 -0.72 -12.11
C LYS A 188 6.91 0.35 -12.97
N VAL A 189 6.42 1.43 -12.34
CA VAL A 189 5.69 2.51 -13.04
C VAL A 189 6.64 3.51 -13.72
N LYS A 190 7.87 3.69 -13.20
CA LYS A 190 8.96 4.46 -13.85
C LYS A 190 10.27 4.18 -13.13
N ASN A 191 11.39 4.15 -13.86
CA ASN A 191 12.73 3.97 -13.28
C ASN A 191 13.75 4.81 -14.03
N GLU A 192 13.97 6.01 -13.52
CA GLU A 192 15.00 6.91 -13.99
C GLU A 192 16.12 6.92 -12.95
N MET A 193 17.35 6.62 -13.39
CA MET A 193 18.52 6.93 -12.58
C MET A 193 18.76 8.42 -12.69
N ILE A 194 18.36 9.15 -11.67
CA ILE A 194 18.63 10.58 -11.56
C ILE A 194 20.05 10.72 -10.99
N ASP A 195 20.96 11.23 -11.81
CA ASP A 195 22.33 11.54 -11.41
C ASP A 195 22.31 12.75 -10.44
N ILE A 196 22.32 12.44 -9.13
CA ILE A 196 22.26 13.42 -8.04
C ILE A 196 23.62 14.12 -7.82
N THR A 197 24.65 13.74 -8.57
CA THR A 197 26.04 14.22 -8.37
C THR A 197 26.19 15.72 -8.66
N ARG A 198 25.20 16.36 -9.27
CA ARG A 198 25.18 17.82 -9.52
C ARG A 198 23.95 18.53 -8.95
N SER A 199 23.09 17.82 -8.23
CA SER A 199 21.85 18.39 -7.71
C SER A 199 22.14 19.27 -6.50
N VAL A 200 21.68 20.51 -6.57
CA VAL A 200 21.72 21.47 -5.46
C VAL A 200 20.52 21.20 -4.56
N ILE A 201 20.76 20.99 -3.27
CA ILE A 201 19.69 20.70 -2.30
C ILE A 201 19.28 22.01 -1.62
N ASN A 202 18.05 22.45 -1.85
CA ASN A 202 17.50 23.65 -1.23
C ASN A 202 16.59 23.26 -0.05
N ILE A 203 17.00 23.62 1.16
CA ILE A 203 16.22 23.42 2.38
C ILE A 203 15.53 24.74 2.70
N ILE A 204 14.20 24.74 2.66
CA ILE A 204 13.37 25.91 2.99
C ILE A 204 12.76 25.68 4.36
N VAL A 205 13.11 26.53 5.32
CA VAL A 205 12.60 26.45 6.70
C VAL A 205 11.65 27.63 6.94
N PRO A 206 10.33 27.39 6.98
CA PRO A 206 9.38 28.37 7.48
C PRO A 206 9.52 28.46 9.00
N LEU A 207 9.73 29.66 9.52
CA LEU A 207 9.92 29.89 10.95
C LEU A 207 8.97 30.98 11.44
N ALA A 208 8.25 30.70 12.53
CA ALA A 208 7.43 31.66 13.26
C ALA A 208 7.66 31.45 14.75
N GLU A 209 8.12 32.50 15.45
CA GLU A 209 8.27 32.61 16.92
C GLU A 209 9.19 31.59 17.63
N ARG A 210 9.53 30.44 17.01
CA ARG A 210 10.30 29.33 17.60
C ARG A 210 11.82 29.52 17.48
N THR A 211 12.33 30.62 18.03
CA THR A 211 13.77 30.97 17.91
C THR A 211 14.71 29.98 18.60
N GLU A 212 14.28 29.32 19.66
CA GLU A 212 15.10 28.35 20.41
C GLU A 212 15.29 27.04 19.65
N ALA A 213 14.20 26.47 19.12
CA ALA A 213 14.25 25.30 18.26
C ALA A 213 15.06 25.58 16.99
N PHE A 214 14.97 26.79 16.44
CA PHE A 214 15.80 27.20 15.31
C PHE A 214 17.29 27.25 15.67
N SER A 215 17.65 27.72 16.87
CA SER A 215 19.04 27.71 17.34
C SER A 215 19.60 26.29 17.40
N GLN A 216 18.84 25.34 17.93
CA GLN A 216 19.25 23.93 17.98
C GLN A 216 19.31 23.30 16.59
N PHE A 217 18.34 23.61 15.71
CA PHE A 217 18.38 23.21 14.32
C PHE A 217 19.65 23.71 13.62
N MET A 218 20.02 24.97 13.81
CA MET A 218 21.20 25.55 13.19
C MET A 218 22.52 24.94 13.70
N GLN A 219 22.56 24.46 14.95
CA GLN A 219 23.69 23.69 15.48
C GLN A 219 23.80 22.33 14.77
N ASN A 220 22.70 21.59 14.67
CA ASN A 220 22.67 20.30 13.97
C ASN A 220 22.97 20.46 12.47
N PHE A 221 22.42 21.50 11.84
CA PHE A 221 22.65 21.83 10.44
C PHE A 221 24.13 22.14 10.17
N ARG A 222 24.79 22.82 11.11
CA ARG A 222 26.23 23.06 11.03
C ARG A 222 27.02 21.76 11.03
N ASP A 223 26.74 20.86 11.95
CA ASP A 223 27.54 19.64 12.12
C ASP A 223 27.33 18.65 10.98
N VAL A 224 26.10 18.54 10.48
CA VAL A 224 25.74 17.58 9.43
C VAL A 224 25.93 18.14 8.03
N CYS A 225 25.37 19.32 7.73
CA CYS A 225 25.25 19.79 6.34
C CYS A 225 26.47 20.59 5.88
N ILE A 226 26.99 21.50 6.72
CA ILE A 226 28.11 22.38 6.33
C ILE A 226 29.44 21.60 6.23
N HIS A 227 29.60 20.53 7.00
CA HIS A 227 30.82 19.72 6.99
C HIS A 227 30.85 18.67 5.86
N GLN A 228 29.69 18.15 5.43
CA GLN A 228 29.62 17.06 4.47
C GLN A 228 29.43 17.52 3.02
N ASP A 229 28.61 18.55 2.75
CA ASP A 229 28.27 18.90 1.38
C ASP A 229 28.10 20.41 1.17
N LYS A 230 28.90 20.98 0.26
CA LYS A 230 28.90 22.42 -0.06
C LYS A 230 27.72 22.84 -0.94
N ARG A 231 26.88 21.90 -1.38
CA ARG A 231 25.77 22.12 -2.33
C ARG A 231 24.41 22.25 -1.67
N ILE A 232 24.37 22.37 -0.34
CA ILE A 232 23.15 22.53 0.44
C ILE A 232 22.93 24.01 0.73
N HIS A 233 21.84 24.57 0.21
CA HIS A 233 21.44 25.95 0.49
C HIS A 233 20.28 25.95 1.47
N LEU A 234 20.40 26.77 2.51
CA LEU A 234 19.36 26.97 3.51
C LEU A 234 18.70 28.34 3.30
N THR A 235 17.39 28.34 3.05
CA THR A 235 16.57 29.56 2.97
C THR A 235 15.61 29.57 4.13
N VAL A 236 15.70 30.58 4.98
CA VAL A 236 14.80 30.74 6.13
C VAL A 236 13.75 31.79 5.79
N VAL A 237 12.49 31.37 5.77
CA VAL A 237 11.35 32.27 5.56
C VAL A 237 10.76 32.57 6.93
N TYR A 238 11.01 33.78 7.42
CA TYR A 238 10.55 34.19 8.75
C TYR A 238 9.19 34.88 8.67
N PHE A 239 8.21 34.36 9.41
CA PHE A 239 6.87 34.91 9.53
C PHE A 239 6.75 35.64 10.88
N GLY A 240 6.70 36.98 10.82
CA GLY A 240 6.59 37.85 12.00
C GLY A 240 7.74 38.84 12.15
N LYS A 241 7.64 39.75 13.13
CA LYS A 241 8.71 40.73 13.45
C LYS A 241 9.42 40.41 14.77
N GLU A 242 8.70 39.83 15.72
CA GLU A 242 9.26 39.41 17.00
C GLU A 242 10.28 38.30 16.77
N GLY A 243 11.47 38.38 17.39
CA GLY A 243 12.51 37.35 17.27
C GLY A 243 13.35 37.37 15.98
N LEU A 244 12.98 38.18 14.96
CA LEU A 244 13.71 38.27 13.69
C LEU A 244 15.17 38.72 13.87
N SER A 245 15.42 39.66 14.78
CA SER A 245 16.78 40.14 15.09
C SER A 245 17.68 39.02 15.65
N LYS A 246 17.12 38.16 16.51
CA LYS A 246 17.81 37.00 17.09
C LYS A 246 18.13 35.96 16.01
N VAL A 247 17.16 35.65 15.15
CA VAL A 247 17.34 34.73 14.00
C VAL A 247 18.40 35.26 13.03
N LYS A 248 18.37 36.56 12.70
CA LYS A 248 19.36 37.19 11.83
C LYS A 248 20.78 37.12 12.42
N SER A 249 20.93 37.39 13.72
CA SER A 249 22.22 37.28 14.42
C SER A 249 22.78 35.86 14.41
N ILE A 250 21.92 34.84 14.59
CA ILE A 250 22.31 33.42 14.50
C ILE A 250 22.78 33.09 13.09
N LEU A 251 22.03 33.51 12.07
CA LEU A 251 22.36 33.27 10.67
C LEU A 251 23.70 33.93 10.28
N GLU A 252 23.92 35.18 10.68
CA GLU A 252 25.15 35.94 10.42
C GLU A 252 26.36 35.36 11.16
N SER A 253 26.18 34.86 12.38
CA SER A 253 27.25 34.21 13.14
C SER A 253 27.72 32.93 12.45
N ILE A 254 26.80 32.13 11.91
CA ILE A 254 27.13 30.91 11.18
C ILE A 254 27.73 31.23 9.81
N ALA A 255 27.18 32.22 9.09
CA ALA A 255 27.72 32.66 7.79
C ALA A 255 29.17 33.15 7.89
N ARG A 256 29.52 33.90 8.94
CA ARG A 256 30.90 34.36 9.19
C ARG A 256 31.86 33.19 9.42
N LEU A 257 31.43 32.18 10.18
CA LEU A 257 32.24 30.98 10.45
C LEU A 257 32.47 30.13 9.18
N VAL A 258 31.51 30.07 8.28
CA VAL A 258 31.65 29.36 6.99
C VAL A 258 32.64 30.07 6.05
N SER A 259 32.62 31.40 6.02
CA SER A 259 33.58 32.20 5.21
C SER A 259 35.02 32.07 5.74
N HIS A 260 35.23 32.02 7.06
CA HIS A 260 36.57 31.83 7.62
C HIS A 260 37.19 30.46 7.32
N LYS A 261 36.36 29.42 7.17
CA LYS A 261 36.85 28.09 6.79
C LYS A 261 37.36 28.00 5.35
N HIS A 262 36.98 28.95 4.48
CA HIS A 262 37.42 29.02 3.09
C HIS A 262 38.69 29.86 2.87
N SER A 263 39.22 30.51 3.93
CA SER A 263 40.44 31.34 3.85
C SER A 263 41.69 30.65 4.42
N LYS A 264 41.59 29.39 4.86
CA LYS A 264 42.73 28.57 5.25
C LYS A 264 42.83 27.38 4.30
N CYS A 265 43.87 27.44 3.46
CA CYS A 265 44.35 26.52 2.42
C CYS A 265 44.22 27.13 1.02
#